data_AF-E2SGL6-F1
#
_entry.id   AF-E2SGL6-F1
#
_cell.length_a   1.000
_cell.length_b   1.000
_cell.length_c   1.000
_cell.angle_alpha   90.00
_cell.angle_beta   90.00
_cell.angle_gamma   90.00
#
_symmetry.space_group_name_H-M   'P 1'
#
loop_
_entity.id
_entity.type
_entity.pdbx_description
1 polymer ?
#
loop_
_entity_poly.entity_id
_entity_poly.type
_entity_poly.pdbx_seq_one_letter_code
_entity_poly.pdbx_strand_id
1 'polypeptide(L)'
;MEDRFAKPRYFFDMDGVLFKFDDTLTALEPLYEEGYFRNLLPHRLAVHCLQELLSEVPDRIYILSHYIDSPFAECEKREVLQELFPSLNPHNVILVPYGENKTDHVPLRVKENDFLIDDYDQNLVCWRDAGGYAIKFVNDMNDRHGSWKGSRVEYDDPELISSLNHIFEYAGTSEDLAMTLEPYMKQKLEVLRSHADIGL
;
A
#
# COMPACT_ATOMS: atom_id res chain seq x y z
N MET A 1 22.15 -10.03 19.80
CA MET A 1 21.89 -8.59 20.02
C MET A 1 22.02 -7.85 18.68
N GLU A 2 21.35 -8.35 17.63
CA GLU A 2 21.59 -7.92 16.24
C GLU A 2 20.31 -7.83 15.37
N ASP A 3 19.15 -8.27 15.87
CA ASP A 3 17.88 -8.17 15.10
C ASP A 3 17.26 -6.77 15.08
N ARG A 4 17.69 -5.84 15.94
CA ARG A 4 17.18 -4.46 15.98
C ARG A 4 17.66 -3.56 14.82
N PHE A 5 18.38 -4.10 13.84
CA PHE A 5 19.02 -3.34 12.76
C PHE A 5 18.71 -3.82 11.34
N ALA A 6 17.77 -4.75 11.15
CA ALA A 6 17.29 -5.02 9.80
C ALA A 6 16.71 -3.72 9.22
N LYS A 7 17.12 -3.37 7.99
CA LYS A 7 16.54 -2.20 7.31
C LYS A 7 15.07 -2.50 6.99
N PRO A 8 14.16 -1.52 7.11
CA PRO A 8 12.75 -1.75 6.80
C PRO A 8 12.52 -2.19 5.36
N ARG A 9 11.53 -3.05 5.11
CA ARG A 9 11.12 -3.41 3.74
C ARG A 9 9.72 -2.88 3.48
N TYR A 10 9.47 -2.42 2.26
CA TYR A 10 8.19 -1.83 1.88
C TYR A 10 7.58 -2.66 0.75
N PHE A 11 6.39 -3.20 1.01
CA PHE A 11 5.64 -4.06 0.11
C PHE A 11 4.41 -3.29 -0.36
N PHE A 12 4.31 -3.07 -1.66
CA PHE A 12 3.16 -2.42 -2.28
C PHE A 12 2.34 -3.46 -3.02
N ASP A 13 1.04 -3.49 -2.77
CA ASP A 13 0.11 -4.17 -3.67
C ASP A 13 0.04 -3.46 -5.03
N MET A 14 -0.49 -4.14 -6.04
CA MET A 14 -0.75 -3.55 -7.34
C MET A 14 -2.20 -3.14 -7.50
N ASP A 15 -3.09 -4.13 -7.47
CA ASP A 15 -4.52 -3.95 -7.75
C ASP A 15 -5.15 -3.22 -6.57
N GLY A 16 -5.84 -2.11 -6.84
CA GLY A 16 -6.44 -1.28 -5.80
C GLY A 16 -5.46 -0.33 -5.09
N VAL A 17 -4.16 -0.41 -5.36
CA VAL A 17 -3.10 0.45 -4.77
C VAL A 17 -2.33 1.24 -5.83
N LEU A 18 -1.54 0.57 -6.67
CA LEU A 18 -0.82 1.22 -7.77
C LEU A 18 -1.73 1.45 -8.97
N PHE A 19 -2.70 0.55 -9.17
CA PHE A 19 -3.64 0.56 -10.28
C PHE A 19 -5.08 0.51 -9.77
N LYS A 20 -5.96 1.22 -10.45
CA LYS A 20 -7.39 1.18 -10.22
C LYS A 20 -7.91 -0.19 -10.64
N PHE A 21 -8.32 -1.00 -9.68
CA PHE A 21 -8.86 -2.33 -9.91
C PHE A 21 -10.33 -2.36 -9.50
N ASP A 22 -11.20 -2.81 -10.40
CA ASP A 22 -12.64 -2.90 -10.13
C ASP A 22 -12.95 -4.09 -9.21
N ASP A 23 -13.10 -3.79 -7.92
CA ASP A 23 -13.47 -4.78 -6.89
C ASP A 23 -14.95 -5.18 -6.93
N THR A 24 -15.75 -4.55 -7.81
CA THR A 24 -17.18 -4.84 -7.98
C THR A 24 -17.44 -5.93 -9.02
N LEU A 25 -16.39 -6.45 -9.67
CA LEU A 25 -16.49 -7.54 -10.62
C LEU A 25 -17.16 -8.76 -9.96
N THR A 26 -18.31 -9.14 -10.52
CA THR A 26 -19.09 -10.31 -10.07
C THR A 26 -18.71 -11.59 -10.79
N ALA A 27 -17.78 -11.50 -11.75
CA ALA A 27 -17.38 -12.57 -12.65
C ALA A 27 -15.86 -12.46 -12.90
N LEU A 28 -15.19 -13.60 -13.07
CA LEU A 28 -13.73 -13.63 -13.25
C LEU A 28 -13.32 -13.49 -14.72
N GLU A 29 -14.25 -13.66 -15.65
CA GLU A 29 -14.05 -13.63 -17.10
C GLU A 29 -13.21 -12.43 -17.58
N PRO A 30 -13.45 -11.18 -17.12
CA PRO A 30 -12.62 -10.04 -17.52
C PRO A 30 -11.14 -10.20 -17.19
N LEU A 31 -10.80 -10.91 -16.10
CA LEU A 31 -9.42 -11.12 -15.66
C LEU A 31 -8.67 -12.14 -16.56
N TYR A 32 -9.39 -12.82 -17.46
CA TYR A 32 -8.83 -13.71 -18.49
C TYR A 32 -8.71 -13.04 -19.86
N GLU A 33 -9.14 -11.79 -20.01
CA GLU A 33 -9.04 -11.05 -21.26
C GLU A 33 -7.64 -10.44 -21.44
N GLU A 34 -7.09 -10.57 -22.64
CA GLU A 34 -5.84 -9.92 -23.03
C GLU A 34 -6.02 -8.39 -22.92
N GLY A 35 -5.05 -7.76 -22.28
CA GLY A 35 -4.99 -6.32 -22.05
C GLY A 35 -5.71 -5.87 -20.78
N TYR A 36 -6.37 -6.74 -20.01
CA TYR A 36 -7.09 -6.32 -18.81
C TYR A 36 -6.15 -5.62 -17.81
N PHE A 37 -5.09 -6.30 -17.37
CA PHE A 37 -4.16 -5.76 -16.37
C PHE A 37 -3.26 -4.68 -16.99
N ARG A 38 -2.92 -4.85 -18.28
CA ARG A 38 -2.12 -3.88 -19.05
C ARG A 38 -2.74 -2.49 -19.10
N ASN A 39 -4.07 -2.42 -19.16
CA ASN A 39 -4.80 -1.17 -19.40
C ASN A 39 -5.40 -0.55 -18.13
N LEU A 40 -5.14 -1.12 -16.94
CA LEU A 40 -5.60 -0.52 -15.69
C LEU A 40 -5.00 0.88 -15.51
N LEU A 41 -5.85 1.82 -15.09
CA LEU A 41 -5.42 3.19 -14.86
C LEU A 41 -4.59 3.28 -13.58
N PRO A 42 -3.47 4.03 -13.55
CA PRO A 42 -2.67 4.15 -12.34
C PRO A 42 -3.31 5.09 -11.31
N HIS A 43 -3.15 4.77 -10.02
CA HIS A 43 -3.26 5.74 -8.93
C HIS A 43 -1.99 6.62 -8.95
N ARG A 44 -2.08 7.76 -9.63
CA ARG A 44 -0.90 8.60 -9.97
C ARG A 44 -0.04 8.97 -8.77
N LEU A 45 -0.65 9.29 -7.62
CA LEU A 45 0.10 9.63 -6.41
C LEU A 45 0.83 8.41 -5.86
N ALA A 46 0.20 7.24 -5.78
CA ALA A 46 0.86 6.00 -5.34
C ALA A 46 2.03 5.60 -6.25
N VAL A 47 1.85 5.69 -7.58
CA VAL A 47 2.92 5.46 -8.54
C VAL A 47 4.08 6.44 -8.33
N HIS A 48 3.78 7.72 -8.11
CA HIS A 48 4.80 8.73 -7.84
C HIS A 48 5.55 8.45 -6.53
N CYS A 49 4.83 8.08 -5.46
CA CYS A 49 5.44 7.68 -4.18
C CYS A 49 6.44 6.53 -4.38
N LEU A 50 6.04 5.51 -5.12
CA LEU A 50 6.88 4.34 -5.37
C LEU A 50 8.13 4.72 -6.17
N GLN A 51 8.02 5.61 -7.16
CA GLN A 51 9.16 6.13 -7.92
C GLN A 51 10.16 6.86 -7.02
N GLU A 52 9.68 7.71 -6.10
CA GLU A 52 10.55 8.40 -5.14
C GLU A 52 11.23 7.42 -4.20
N LEU A 53 10.49 6.48 -3.61
CA LEU A 53 11.05 5.46 -2.73
C LEU A 53 12.07 4.56 -3.45
N LEU A 54 11.82 4.20 -4.71
CA LEU A 54 12.79 3.47 -5.54
C LEU A 54 14.06 4.26 -5.82
N SER A 55 13.99 5.60 -5.85
CA SER A 55 15.17 6.46 -6.04
C SER A 55 16.05 6.52 -4.78
N GLU A 56 15.46 6.36 -3.60
CA GLU A 56 16.15 6.44 -2.31
C GLU A 56 16.63 5.08 -1.79
N VAL A 57 15.78 4.05 -1.90
CA VAL A 57 15.97 2.75 -1.24
C VAL A 57 15.57 1.56 -2.13
N PRO A 58 16.08 1.46 -3.37
CA PRO A 58 15.61 0.50 -4.38
C PRO A 58 15.60 -0.96 -3.91
N ASP A 59 16.62 -1.37 -3.15
CA ASP A 59 16.77 -2.76 -2.67
C ASP A 59 15.75 -3.15 -1.59
N ARG A 60 14.95 -2.19 -1.11
CA ARG A 60 14.01 -2.37 0.01
C ARG A 60 12.56 -2.31 -0.44
N ILE A 61 12.32 -2.08 -1.73
CA ILE A 61 11.00 -1.97 -2.34
C ILE A 61 10.62 -3.29 -2.98
N TYR A 62 9.42 -3.75 -2.65
CA TYR A 62 8.82 -4.98 -3.14
C TYR A 62 7.42 -4.71 -3.69
N ILE A 63 7.09 -5.40 -4.77
CA ILE A 63 5.71 -5.55 -5.21
C ILE A 63 5.21 -6.89 -4.70
N LEU A 64 4.03 -6.89 -4.09
CA LEU A 64 3.39 -8.09 -3.56
C LEU A 64 1.92 -8.09 -3.94
N SER A 65 1.61 -8.70 -5.08
CA SER A 65 0.27 -8.70 -5.69
C SER A 65 -0.20 -10.12 -5.91
N HIS A 66 -1.50 -10.34 -5.77
CA HIS A 66 -2.09 -11.56 -6.31
C HIS A 66 -2.12 -11.52 -7.84
N TYR A 67 -2.15 -12.69 -8.45
CA TYR A 67 -2.48 -12.85 -9.86
C TYR A 67 -3.41 -14.04 -10.04
N ILE A 68 -4.34 -13.92 -10.99
CA ILE A 68 -5.17 -15.05 -11.44
C ILE A 68 -4.36 -15.88 -12.43
N ASP A 69 -4.53 -17.20 -12.42
CA ASP A 69 -3.90 -18.10 -13.38
C ASP A 69 -4.59 -17.97 -14.75
N SER A 70 -4.27 -16.87 -15.46
CA SER A 70 -4.66 -16.62 -16.83
C SER A 70 -3.41 -16.51 -17.72
N PRO A 71 -3.53 -16.73 -19.05
CA PRO A 71 -2.41 -16.61 -19.97
C PRO A 71 -1.74 -15.23 -20.01
N PHE A 72 -2.40 -14.20 -19.45
CA PHE A 72 -2.01 -12.80 -19.61
C PHE A 72 -1.63 -12.13 -18.29
N ALA A 73 -2.32 -12.47 -17.18
CA ALA A 73 -2.25 -11.70 -15.93
C ALA A 73 -0.83 -11.53 -15.39
N GLU A 74 -0.05 -12.62 -15.31
CA GLU A 74 1.32 -12.55 -14.79
C GLU A 74 2.22 -11.70 -15.69
N CYS A 75 2.16 -11.93 -17.00
CA CYS A 75 3.01 -11.24 -17.98
C CYS A 75 2.72 -9.74 -18.01
N GLU A 76 1.44 -9.37 -18.12
CA GLU A 76 1.02 -7.97 -18.20
C GLU A 76 1.38 -7.20 -16.93
N LYS A 77 1.15 -7.79 -15.74
CA LYS A 77 1.54 -7.16 -14.48
C LYS A 77 3.04 -6.86 -14.43
N ARG A 78 3.87 -7.82 -14.84
CA ARG A 78 5.34 -7.63 -14.88
C ARG A 78 5.76 -6.58 -15.90
N GLU A 79 5.18 -6.59 -17.09
CA GLU A 79 5.48 -5.64 -18.16
C GLU A 79 5.14 -4.20 -17.75
N VAL A 80 3.94 -3.97 -17.22
CA VAL A 80 3.52 -2.63 -16.75
C VAL A 80 4.45 -2.11 -15.65
N LEU A 81 4.82 -2.97 -14.68
CA LEU A 81 5.76 -2.59 -13.63
C LEU A 81 7.13 -2.22 -14.21
N GLN A 82 7.65 -3.01 -15.14
CA GLN A 82 8.96 -2.78 -15.74
C GLN A 82 8.99 -1.47 -16.56
N GLU A 83 7.87 -1.10 -17.19
CA GLU A 83 7.73 0.15 -17.93
C GLU A 83 7.67 1.38 -17.02
N LEU A 84 6.90 1.30 -15.92
CA LEU A 84 6.73 2.41 -14.99
C LEU A 84 7.91 2.57 -14.02
N PHE A 85 8.57 1.46 -13.67
CA PHE A 85 9.62 1.38 -12.67
C PHE A 85 10.84 0.61 -13.21
N PRO A 86 11.58 1.17 -14.19
CA PRO A 86 12.68 0.46 -14.83
C PRO A 86 13.84 0.08 -13.89
N SER A 87 13.94 0.74 -12.73
CA SER A 87 14.92 0.45 -11.68
C SER A 87 14.47 -0.61 -10.66
N LEU A 88 13.21 -1.06 -10.72
CA LEU A 88 12.69 -2.09 -9.82
C LEU A 88 13.37 -3.42 -10.14
N ASN A 89 13.93 -4.06 -9.11
CA ASN A 89 14.53 -5.38 -9.25
C ASN A 89 13.43 -6.42 -9.55
N PRO A 90 13.50 -7.18 -10.67
CA PRO A 90 12.50 -8.19 -10.98
C PRO A 90 12.32 -9.26 -9.89
N HIS A 91 13.36 -9.54 -9.10
CA HIS A 91 13.29 -10.47 -7.97
C HIS A 91 12.49 -9.92 -6.77
N ASN A 92 12.23 -8.61 -6.74
CA ASN A 92 11.39 -7.99 -5.73
C ASN A 92 9.91 -7.90 -6.18
N VAL A 93 9.57 -8.44 -7.36
CA VAL A 93 8.19 -8.58 -7.84
C VAL A 93 7.66 -9.96 -7.50
N ILE A 94 6.91 -10.03 -6.41
CA ILE A 94 6.33 -11.26 -5.86
C ILE A 94 4.87 -11.33 -6.28
N LEU A 95 4.58 -12.21 -7.25
CA LEU A 95 3.22 -12.48 -7.71
C LEU A 95 2.72 -13.77 -7.05
N VAL A 96 1.66 -13.62 -6.25
CA VAL A 96 1.09 -14.68 -5.41
C VAL A 96 -0.11 -15.30 -6.13
N PRO A 97 -0.18 -16.63 -6.28
CA PRO A 97 -1.36 -17.26 -6.88
C PRO A 97 -2.64 -16.88 -6.14
N TYR A 98 -3.70 -16.59 -6.89
CA TYR A 98 -5.00 -16.23 -6.31
C TYR A 98 -5.50 -17.29 -5.31
N GLY A 99 -5.90 -16.84 -4.12
CA GLY A 99 -6.37 -17.69 -3.03
C GLY A 99 -5.28 -18.09 -2.02
N GLU A 100 -4.00 -17.80 -2.31
CA GLU A 100 -2.91 -18.04 -1.36
C GLU A 100 -2.63 -16.82 -0.46
N ASN A 101 -2.00 -17.04 0.69
CA ASN A 101 -1.68 -15.97 1.62
C ASN A 101 -0.38 -15.27 1.23
N LYS A 102 -0.40 -13.94 1.09
CA LYS A 102 0.77 -13.09 0.78
C LYS A 102 1.94 -13.35 1.72
N THR A 103 1.70 -13.62 3.01
CA THR A 103 2.76 -13.79 4.02
C THR A 103 3.65 -15.00 3.77
N ASP A 104 3.14 -16.02 3.07
CA ASP A 104 3.85 -17.28 2.81
C ASP A 104 4.88 -17.16 1.67
N HIS A 105 4.77 -16.10 0.86
CA HIS A 105 5.62 -15.84 -0.30
C HIS A 105 6.70 -14.78 -0.04
N VAL A 106 6.69 -14.16 1.13
CA VAL A 106 7.68 -13.14 1.51
C VAL A 106 9.03 -13.80 1.82
N PRO A 107 10.15 -13.29 1.25
CA PRO A 107 11.47 -13.83 1.54
C PRO A 107 11.79 -13.66 3.03
N LEU A 108 12.27 -14.73 3.68
CA LEU A 108 12.68 -14.73 5.10
C LEU A 108 11.56 -14.41 6.10
N ARG A 109 10.30 -14.66 5.73
CA ARG A 109 9.08 -14.35 6.51
C ARG A 109 8.88 -12.84 6.72
N VAL A 110 7.68 -12.49 7.18
CA VAL A 110 7.33 -11.13 7.59
C VAL A 110 8.05 -10.78 8.91
N LYS A 111 8.53 -9.55 9.02
CA LYS A 111 9.25 -8.98 10.17
C LYS A 111 8.55 -7.72 10.68
N GLU A 112 8.87 -7.33 11.91
CA GLU A 112 8.29 -6.15 12.59
C GLU A 112 8.48 -4.81 11.86
N ASN A 113 9.53 -4.70 11.06
CA ASN A 113 9.87 -3.52 10.27
C ASN A 113 9.49 -3.66 8.79
N ASP A 114 8.64 -4.64 8.46
CA ASP A 114 8.09 -4.80 7.12
C ASP A 114 6.72 -4.12 7.03
N PHE A 115 6.61 -3.24 6.04
CA PHE A 115 5.41 -2.47 5.78
C PHE A 115 4.66 -3.03 4.59
N LEU A 116 3.39 -3.37 4.78
CA LEU A 116 2.49 -3.71 3.66
C LEU A 116 1.53 -2.55 3.44
N ILE A 117 1.49 -2.04 2.21
CA ILE A 117 0.51 -1.08 1.70
C ILE A 117 -0.43 -1.87 0.78
N ASP A 118 -1.66 -2.09 1.23
CA ASP A 118 -2.62 -2.98 0.59
C ASP A 118 -4.03 -2.43 0.77
N ASP A 119 -4.89 -2.68 -0.20
CA ASP A 119 -6.25 -2.17 -0.22
C ASP A 119 -7.25 -3.22 0.30
N TYR A 120 -6.84 -4.45 0.58
CA TYR A 120 -7.72 -5.52 1.03
C TYR A 120 -7.52 -5.88 2.52
N ASP A 121 -8.59 -5.75 3.32
CA ASP A 121 -8.53 -5.91 4.79
C ASP A 121 -7.99 -7.28 5.23
N GLN A 122 -8.30 -8.35 4.51
CA GLN A 122 -7.82 -9.70 4.86
C GLN A 122 -6.31 -9.82 4.71
N ASN A 123 -5.72 -9.22 3.66
CA ASN A 123 -4.27 -9.20 3.48
C ASN A 123 -3.59 -8.44 4.63
N LEU A 124 -4.16 -7.29 5.02
CA LEU A 124 -3.66 -6.47 6.11
C LEU A 124 -3.74 -7.18 7.47
N VAL A 125 -4.84 -7.90 7.74
CA VAL A 125 -4.98 -8.72 8.95
C VAL A 125 -3.94 -9.83 8.98
N CYS A 126 -3.82 -10.62 7.91
CA CYS A 126 -2.82 -11.68 7.80
C CYS A 126 -1.40 -11.14 7.99
N TRP A 127 -1.07 -9.98 7.40
CA TRP A 127 0.24 -9.34 7.53
C TRP A 127 0.57 -8.94 8.97
N ARG A 128 -0.39 -8.30 9.65
CA ARG A 128 -0.25 -7.92 11.06
C ARG A 128 -0.08 -9.15 11.95
N ASP A 129 -0.87 -10.19 11.72
CA ASP A 129 -0.81 -11.43 12.50
C ASP A 129 0.52 -12.17 12.28
N ALA A 130 1.16 -12.00 11.12
CA ALA A 130 2.52 -12.46 10.83
C ALA A 130 3.63 -11.56 11.44
N GLY A 131 3.25 -10.48 12.13
CA GLY A 131 4.15 -9.60 12.88
C GLY A 131 4.61 -8.35 12.12
N GLY A 132 4.11 -8.09 10.91
CA GLY A 132 4.45 -6.90 10.13
C GLY A 132 3.55 -5.70 10.43
N TYR A 133 3.88 -4.56 9.83
CA TYR A 133 3.08 -3.34 9.92
C TYR A 133 2.19 -3.18 8.69
N ALA A 134 0.88 -3.16 8.89
CA ALA A 134 -0.12 -3.09 7.81
C ALA A 134 -0.70 -1.67 7.69
N ILE A 135 -0.69 -1.12 6.47
CA ILE A 135 -1.19 0.20 6.13
C ILE A 135 -2.28 0.03 5.07
N LYS A 136 -3.50 0.44 5.40
CA LYS A 136 -4.61 0.40 4.44
C LYS A 136 -4.45 1.51 3.42
N PHE A 137 -4.47 1.13 2.14
CA PHE A 137 -4.67 2.09 1.07
C PHE A 137 -6.18 2.22 0.80
N VAL A 138 -6.72 3.41 1.03
CA VAL A 138 -8.13 3.72 0.80
C VAL A 138 -8.25 4.31 -0.60
N ASN A 139 -8.93 3.58 -1.49
CA ASN A 139 -9.11 3.98 -2.89
C ASN A 139 -10.53 4.53 -3.13
N ASP A 140 -10.89 4.77 -4.39
CA ASP A 140 -12.19 5.34 -4.77
C ASP A 140 -13.38 4.37 -4.57
N MET A 141 -13.11 3.09 -4.26
CA MET A 141 -14.14 2.05 -4.16
C MET A 141 -14.27 1.47 -2.75
N ASN A 142 -13.16 1.22 -2.07
CA ASN A 142 -13.11 0.49 -0.81
C ASN A 142 -13.40 1.35 0.45
N ASP A 143 -13.43 0.70 1.62
CA ASP A 143 -13.54 1.28 2.97
C ASP A 143 -14.60 2.38 3.21
N ARG A 144 -15.72 2.36 2.46
CA ARG A 144 -16.85 3.32 2.60
C ARG A 144 -17.46 3.40 4.02
N HIS A 145 -17.13 2.44 4.88
CA HIS A 145 -17.63 2.34 6.25
C HIS A 145 -16.52 2.41 7.33
N GLY A 146 -15.24 2.57 6.97
CA GLY A 146 -14.13 2.67 7.92
C GLY A 146 -13.96 1.42 8.78
N SER A 147 -13.99 0.22 8.18
CA SER A 147 -13.84 -1.06 8.87
C SER A 147 -12.42 -1.24 9.43
N TRP A 148 -11.42 -0.75 8.69
CA TRP A 148 -10.03 -0.80 9.12
C TRP A 148 -9.77 0.16 10.29
N LYS A 149 -9.13 -0.35 11.35
CA LYS A 149 -8.80 0.41 12.57
C LYS A 149 -7.31 0.71 12.74
N GLY A 150 -6.49 0.39 11.74
CA GLY A 150 -5.05 0.68 11.74
C GLY A 150 -4.69 1.93 10.93
N SER A 151 -3.39 2.11 10.70
CA SER A 151 -2.88 3.17 9.82
C SER A 151 -3.45 3.03 8.41
N ARG A 152 -3.74 4.18 7.81
CA ARG A 152 -4.29 4.26 6.47
C ARG A 152 -3.83 5.52 5.75
N VAL A 153 -3.85 5.47 4.43
CA VAL A 153 -3.59 6.59 3.53
C VAL A 153 -4.63 6.59 2.42
N GLU A 154 -4.97 7.78 1.93
CA GLU A 154 -6.03 7.97 0.93
C GLU A 154 -5.40 8.17 -0.47
N TYR A 155 -6.00 7.61 -1.51
CA TYR A 155 -5.45 7.64 -2.87
C TYR A 155 -5.32 9.05 -3.47
N ASP A 156 -6.10 10.01 -2.97
CA ASP A 156 -6.16 11.39 -3.41
C ASP A 156 -5.54 12.38 -2.41
N ASP A 157 -4.88 11.90 -1.36
CA ASP A 157 -4.12 12.74 -0.43
C ASP A 157 -2.92 13.36 -1.14
N PRO A 158 -2.89 14.69 -1.39
CA PRO A 158 -1.74 15.32 -2.04
C PRO A 158 -0.44 15.17 -1.24
N GLU A 159 -0.53 14.87 0.06
CA GLU A 159 0.59 14.63 0.96
C GLU A 159 0.89 13.13 1.14
N LEU A 160 0.41 12.25 0.26
CA LEU A 160 0.55 10.78 0.39
C LEU A 160 1.97 10.33 0.73
N ILE A 161 2.99 10.91 0.11
CA ILE A 161 4.41 10.61 0.37
C ILE A 161 4.78 10.98 1.81
N SER A 162 4.45 12.21 2.22
CA SER A 162 4.66 12.71 3.57
C SER A 162 3.94 11.84 4.61
N SER A 163 2.70 11.45 4.33
CA SER A 163 1.87 10.57 5.18
C SER A 163 2.50 9.18 5.33
N LEU A 164 2.96 8.57 4.24
CA LEU A 164 3.65 7.28 4.28
C LEU A 164 4.98 7.36 5.03
N ASN A 165 5.82 8.36 4.74
CA ASN A 165 7.09 8.56 5.41
C ASN A 165 6.91 8.77 6.92
N HIS A 166 5.89 9.54 7.33
CA HIS A 166 5.52 9.68 8.72
C HIS A 166 5.15 8.33 9.34
N ILE A 167 4.30 7.53 8.68
CA ILE A 167 3.96 6.19 9.19
C ILE A 167 5.21 5.31 9.30
N PHE A 168 6.10 5.33 8.30
CA PHE A 168 7.32 4.51 8.31
C PHE A 168 8.28 4.88 9.45
N GLU A 169 8.37 6.16 9.79
CA GLU A 169 9.26 6.66 10.85
C GLU A 169 8.71 6.35 12.25
N TYR A 170 7.39 6.40 12.44
CA TYR A 170 6.76 6.27 13.75
C TYR A 170 6.01 4.95 13.98
N ALA A 171 6.02 4.03 13.02
CA ALA A 171 5.51 2.68 13.21
C ALA A 171 6.30 1.95 14.31
N GLY A 172 5.64 1.65 15.43
CA GLY A 172 6.26 1.03 16.61
C GLY A 172 6.49 1.99 17.79
N THR A 173 6.25 3.30 17.65
CA THR A 173 6.20 4.24 18.80
C THR A 173 4.77 4.42 19.33
N SER A 174 3.80 3.63 18.86
CA SER A 174 2.37 3.82 19.09
C SER A 174 1.87 3.48 20.50
N GLU A 175 2.74 3.17 21.46
CA GLU A 175 2.37 3.36 22.88
C GLU A 175 2.37 4.85 23.28
N ASP A 176 3.06 5.74 22.53
CA ASP A 176 3.16 7.18 22.81
C ASP A 176 2.32 8.08 21.86
N LEU A 177 2.00 7.67 20.63
CA LEU A 177 1.32 8.55 19.64
C LEU A 177 -0.10 8.99 20.02
N ALA A 178 -0.81 8.21 20.84
CA ALA A 178 -2.11 8.63 21.39
C ALA A 178 -1.98 9.87 22.30
N MET A 179 -0.80 10.11 22.89
CA MET A 179 -0.51 11.31 23.69
C MET A 179 -0.03 12.49 22.83
N THR A 180 0.59 12.25 21.67
CA THR A 180 1.25 13.30 20.87
C THR A 180 0.41 13.90 19.75
N LEU A 181 -0.60 13.17 19.23
CA LEU A 181 -1.44 13.67 18.13
C LEU A 181 -2.66 14.48 18.58
N GLU A 182 -3.09 14.33 19.84
CA GLU A 182 -4.22 15.09 20.39
C GLU A 182 -4.02 16.63 20.30
N PRO A 183 -2.84 17.18 20.62
CA PRO A 183 -2.54 18.60 20.44
C PRO A 183 -2.54 19.05 18.97
N TYR A 184 -1.98 18.24 18.06
CA TYR A 184 -1.92 18.57 16.63
C TYR A 184 -3.30 18.55 15.98
N MET A 185 -4.13 17.54 16.31
CA MET A 185 -5.51 17.46 15.85
C MET A 185 -6.36 18.61 16.40
N LYS A 186 -6.19 18.99 17.68
CA LYS A 186 -6.87 20.16 18.27
C LYS A 186 -6.49 21.46 17.57
N GLN A 187 -5.20 21.66 17.29
CA GLN A 187 -4.72 22.84 16.57
C GLN A 187 -5.26 22.90 15.14
N LYS A 188 -5.28 21.77 14.42
CA LYS A 188 -5.85 21.69 13.07
C LYS A 188 -7.36 21.96 13.06
N LEU A 189 -8.10 21.48 14.07
CA LEU A 189 -9.52 21.76 14.27
C LEU A 189 -9.80 23.23 14.62
N GLU A 190 -8.96 23.88 15.42
CA GLU A 190 -9.08 25.31 15.72
C GLU A 190 -8.82 26.19 14.49
N VAL A 191 -7.81 25.85 13.69
CA VAL A 191 -7.53 26.53 12.43
C VAL A 191 -8.71 26.36 11.47
N LEU A 192 -9.29 25.16 11.34
CA LEU A 192 -10.45 24.94 10.48
C LEU A 192 -11.70 25.71 10.96
N ARG A 193 -11.89 25.83 12.28
CA ARG A 193 -12.99 26.62 12.87
C ARG A 193 -12.82 28.12 12.64
N SER A 194 -11.60 28.65 12.78
CA SER A 194 -11.33 30.08 12.56
C SER A 194 -11.53 30.51 11.10
N HIS A 195 -11.38 29.58 10.15
CA HIS A 195 -11.67 29.84 8.73
C HIS A 195 -13.15 29.68 8.38
N ALA A 196 -13.93 28.96 9.19
CA ALA A 196 -15.38 28.83 9.02
C ALA A 196 -16.16 30.04 9.55
N ASP A 197 -15.60 30.78 10.51
CA ASP A 197 -16.24 31.96 11.14
C ASP A 197 -16.04 33.28 10.36
N ILE A 198 -15.33 33.28 9.23
CA ILE A 198 -15.10 34.49 8.39
C ILE A 198 -16.18 34.68 7.31
N GLY A 199 -17.32 34.00 7.47
CA GLY A 199 -18.46 34.07 6.54
C GLY A 199 -19.77 34.37 7.24
N LEU A 200 -19.89 35.57 7.84
CA LEU A 200 -21.16 36.27 8.11
C LEU A 200 -20.92 37.77 8.32
#